data_AF-A0A9W6W5X3-F1
#
_entry.id   AF-A0A9W6W5X3-F1
#
_cell.length_a   1.000
_cell.length_b   1.000
_cell.length_c   1.000
_cell.angle_alpha   90.00
_cell.angle_beta   90.00
_cell.angle_gamma   90.00
#
_symmetry.space_group_name_H-M   'P 1'
#
loop_
_entity.id
_entity.type
_entity.pdbx_description
1 polymer ?
#
loop_
_entity_poly.entity_id
_entity_poly.type
_entity_poly.pdbx_seq_one_letter_code
_entity_poly.pdbx_strand_id
1 'polypeptide(L)'
;MGRKSPEVADHPANRVLLDYLRAQARRPTAPIDYIYAIDEWELHTHPDLVERLEELAPDGIPVIPLFGVPALATNGIVAVVALGTSWLMVRLPQLPDDLETQDPIPPLSDHGWQAISAWQSEIPTAEAKQRLTQLVNDAFHHARSLNQ
;
A
#
# COMPACT_ATOMS: atom_id res chain seq x y z
N MET A 1 -11.19 -11.57 -10.51
CA MET A 1 -10.33 -11.49 -11.71
C MET A 1 -9.68 -10.12 -11.67
N GLY A 2 -8.47 -10.03 -11.11
CA GLY A 2 -7.79 -8.76 -10.88
C GLY A 2 -7.50 -8.08 -12.21
N ARG A 3 -8.01 -6.87 -12.41
CA ARG A 3 -7.63 -6.09 -13.59
C ARG A 3 -6.18 -5.68 -13.35
N LYS A 4 -5.25 -6.23 -14.15
CA LYS A 4 -3.94 -5.61 -14.33
C LYS A 4 -4.21 -4.15 -14.72
N SER A 5 -3.73 -3.21 -13.92
CA SER A 5 -3.83 -1.78 -14.23
C SER A 5 -2.55 -1.40 -14.99
N PRO A 6 -2.52 -1.49 -16.34
CA PRO A 6 -1.30 -1.21 -17.12
C PRO A 6 -0.77 0.20 -16.84
N GLU A 7 -1.66 1.16 -16.58
CA GLU A 7 -1.32 2.52 -16.16
C GLU A 7 -0.42 2.54 -14.92
N VAL A 8 -0.63 1.64 -13.96
CA VAL A 8 0.20 1.53 -12.75
C VAL A 8 1.56 0.92 -13.06
N ALA A 9 1.59 -0.10 -13.92
CA ALA A 9 2.82 -0.82 -14.25
C ALA A 9 3.81 0.03 -15.05
N ASP A 10 3.31 0.90 -15.92
CA ASP A 10 4.13 1.68 -16.86
C ASP A 10 4.50 3.07 -16.34
N HIS A 11 3.87 3.55 -15.25
CA HIS A 11 4.12 4.89 -14.74
C HIS A 11 5.51 5.01 -14.07
N PRO A 12 6.38 5.95 -14.50
CA PRO A 12 7.76 6.06 -14.01
C PRO A 12 7.83 6.33 -12.50
N ALA A 13 6.86 7.08 -11.95
CA ALA A 13 6.78 7.34 -10.52
C ALA A 13 6.63 6.07 -9.66
N ASN A 14 6.16 4.95 -10.22
CA ASN A 14 5.99 3.71 -9.46
C ASN A 14 7.20 2.78 -9.54
N ARG A 15 8.19 3.10 -10.39
CA ARG A 15 9.28 2.16 -10.75
C ARG A 15 9.99 1.56 -9.54
N VAL A 16 10.42 2.40 -8.60
CA VAL A 16 11.13 1.96 -7.39
C VAL A 16 10.26 1.03 -6.53
N LEU A 17 8.98 1.37 -6.36
CA LEU A 17 8.03 0.52 -5.64
C LEU A 17 7.86 -0.82 -6.35
N LEU A 18 7.58 -0.81 -7.66
CA LEU A 18 7.33 -2.02 -8.43
C LEU A 18 8.54 -2.95 -8.46
N ASP A 19 9.75 -2.39 -8.58
CA ASP A 19 11.00 -3.16 -8.55
C ASP A 19 11.21 -3.78 -7.15
N TYR A 20 10.94 -3.02 -6.07
CA TYR A 20 11.00 -3.52 -4.70
C TYR A 20 10.00 -4.67 -4.44
N LEU A 21 8.74 -4.50 -4.86
CA LEU A 21 7.69 -5.51 -4.68
C LEU A 21 7.98 -6.77 -5.52
N ARG A 22 8.37 -6.58 -6.79
CA ARG A 22 8.72 -7.68 -7.69
C ARG A 22 9.89 -8.52 -7.16
N ALA A 23 10.89 -7.89 -6.54
CA ALA A 23 12.05 -8.59 -5.98
C ALA A 23 11.68 -9.55 -4.84
N GLN A 24 10.55 -9.31 -4.16
CA GLN A 24 10.09 -10.16 -3.07
C GLN A 24 9.07 -11.19 -3.54
N ALA A 25 8.33 -10.90 -4.61
CA ALA A 25 7.20 -11.66 -5.13
C ALA A 25 7.46 -13.16 -5.29
N ARG A 26 6.53 -13.98 -4.80
CA ARG A 26 6.59 -15.44 -4.93
C ARG A 26 5.38 -15.97 -5.69
N ARG A 27 5.61 -16.91 -6.60
CA ARG A 27 4.52 -17.69 -7.20
C ARG A 27 4.13 -18.81 -6.22
N PRO A 28 2.82 -19.06 -6.02
CA PRO A 28 2.37 -20.19 -5.22
C PRO A 28 2.88 -21.50 -5.83
N THR A 29 3.39 -22.41 -4.98
CA THR A 29 4.00 -23.67 -5.45
C THR A 29 3.22 -24.90 -4.99
N ALA A 30 2.49 -24.82 -3.87
CA ALA A 30 1.64 -25.88 -3.35
C ALA A 30 0.15 -25.47 -3.41
N PRO A 31 -0.80 -26.44 -3.49
CA PRO A 31 -2.23 -26.17 -3.52
C PRO A 31 -2.75 -25.28 -2.38
N ILE A 32 -2.13 -25.37 -1.19
CA ILE A 32 -2.49 -24.54 -0.03
C ILE A 32 -2.11 -23.06 -0.23
N ASP A 33 -1.03 -22.78 -0.95
CA ASP A 33 -0.53 -21.42 -1.19
C ASP A 33 -1.49 -20.64 -2.11
N TYR A 34 -2.22 -21.34 -2.99
CA TYR A 34 -3.22 -20.72 -3.87
C TYR A 34 -4.44 -20.17 -3.10
N ILE A 35 -4.68 -20.62 -1.87
CA ILE A 35 -5.74 -20.04 -1.01
C ILE A 35 -5.37 -18.62 -0.61
N TYR A 36 -4.08 -18.36 -0.44
CA TYR A 36 -3.52 -17.05 -0.13
C TYR A 36 -2.80 -16.49 -1.35
N ALA A 37 -3.40 -16.57 -2.54
CA ALA A 37 -2.82 -15.97 -3.74
C ALA A 37 -3.72 -14.87 -4.32
N ILE A 38 -3.13 -13.75 -4.71
CA ILE A 38 -3.80 -12.67 -5.44
C ILE A 38 -3.02 -12.34 -6.71
N ASP A 39 -3.71 -12.39 -7.86
CA ASP A 39 -3.15 -12.14 -9.19
C ASP A 39 -1.93 -13.00 -9.53
N GLU A 40 -2.01 -14.32 -9.26
CA GLU A 40 -0.95 -15.31 -9.50
C GLU A 40 0.27 -15.22 -8.55
N TRP A 41 0.23 -14.34 -7.55
CA TRP A 41 1.28 -14.18 -6.54
C TRP A 41 0.78 -14.59 -5.16
N GLU A 42 1.64 -15.18 -4.34
CA GLU A 42 1.37 -15.38 -2.92
C GLU A 42 1.07 -14.03 -2.25
N LEU A 43 0.10 -14.01 -1.36
CA LEU A 43 -0.31 -12.85 -0.59
C LEU A 43 0.78 -12.56 0.43
N HIS A 44 1.39 -11.38 0.31
CA HIS A 44 2.47 -10.94 1.19
C HIS A 44 1.96 -10.09 2.36
N THR A 45 0.68 -10.23 2.68
CA THR A 45 0.01 -9.48 3.73
C THR A 45 -1.02 -10.31 4.47
N HIS A 46 -1.34 -9.91 5.70
CA HIS A 46 -2.40 -10.56 6.46
C HIS A 46 -3.78 -10.15 5.91
N PRO A 47 -4.78 -11.05 5.82
CA PRO A 47 -6.15 -10.72 5.36
C PRO A 47 -6.75 -9.50 6.08
N ASP A 48 -6.61 -9.41 7.40
CA ASP A 48 -7.08 -8.26 8.19
C ASP A 48 -6.47 -6.93 7.73
N LEU A 49 -5.24 -6.93 7.23
CA LEU A 49 -4.60 -5.72 6.70
C LEU A 49 -5.15 -5.36 5.31
N VAL A 50 -5.60 -6.34 4.53
CA VAL A 50 -6.34 -6.09 3.27
C VAL A 50 -7.67 -5.42 3.59
N GLU A 51 -8.45 -5.98 4.50
CA GLU A 51 -9.73 -5.41 4.96
C GLU A 51 -9.52 -4.01 5.53
N ARG A 52 -8.47 -3.83 6.32
CA ARG A 52 -8.10 -2.52 6.86
C ARG A 52 -7.77 -1.51 5.76
N LEU A 53 -7.08 -1.91 4.71
CA LEU A 53 -6.79 -1.04 3.57
C LEU A 53 -8.08 -0.68 2.81
N GLU A 54 -8.99 -1.63 2.63
CA GLU A 54 -10.30 -1.40 2.00
C GLU A 54 -11.14 -0.40 2.80
N GLU A 55 -11.14 -0.50 4.14
CA GLU A 55 -11.85 0.46 5.00
C GLU A 55 -11.32 1.89 4.91
N LEU A 56 -10.03 2.04 4.60
CA LEU A 56 -9.36 3.35 4.52
C LEU A 56 -9.38 3.92 3.09
N ALA A 57 -9.72 3.11 2.09
CA ALA A 57 -9.73 3.51 0.70
C ALA A 57 -10.78 4.62 0.47
N PRO A 58 -10.45 5.68 -0.30
CA PRO A 58 -11.44 6.67 -0.69
C PRO A 58 -12.57 6.03 -1.52
N ASP A 59 -13.76 6.60 -1.45
CA ASP A 59 -14.93 6.07 -2.15
C ASP A 59 -14.68 5.87 -3.65
N GLY A 60 -15.01 4.66 -4.14
CA GLY A 60 -14.86 4.30 -5.55
C GLY A 60 -13.44 3.96 -5.99
N ILE A 61 -12.46 3.98 -5.07
CA ILE A 61 -11.09 3.55 -5.34
C ILE A 61 -10.95 2.06 -5.01
N PRO A 62 -10.68 1.19 -6.01
CA PRO A 62 -10.48 -0.23 -5.75
C PRO A 62 -9.09 -0.50 -5.16
N VAL A 63 -9.00 -1.50 -4.27
CA VAL A 63 -7.73 -2.13 -3.92
C VAL A 63 -7.24 -2.95 -5.12
N ILE A 64 -6.02 -2.68 -5.56
CA ILE A 64 -5.36 -3.37 -6.67
C ILE A 64 -4.23 -4.25 -6.15
N PRO A 65 -4.07 -5.48 -6.66
CA PRO A 65 -2.92 -6.30 -6.32
C PRO A 65 -1.69 -5.92 -7.14
N LEU A 66 -0.54 -5.82 -6.47
CA LEU A 66 0.77 -5.61 -7.07
C LEU A 66 1.74 -6.65 -6.52
N PHE A 67 2.01 -7.71 -7.28
CA PHE A 67 2.95 -8.77 -6.86
C PHE A 67 2.63 -9.40 -5.49
N GLY A 68 1.34 -9.66 -5.22
CA GLY A 68 0.90 -10.22 -3.94
C GLY A 68 0.71 -9.19 -2.83
N VAL A 69 0.90 -7.90 -3.13
CA VAL A 69 0.72 -6.79 -2.19
C VAL A 69 -0.49 -5.94 -2.60
N PRO A 70 -1.50 -5.77 -1.74
CA PRO A 70 -2.61 -4.88 -2.01
C PRO A 70 -2.19 -3.41 -1.97
N ALA A 71 -2.72 -2.62 -2.88
CA ALA A 71 -2.34 -1.24 -3.11
C ALA A 71 -3.53 -0.35 -3.45
N LEU A 72 -3.37 0.94 -3.22
CA LEU A 72 -4.29 2.00 -3.64
C LEU A 72 -3.55 2.96 -4.57
N ALA A 73 -4.19 3.33 -5.68
CA ALA A 73 -3.60 4.17 -6.70
C ALA A 73 -4.59 5.22 -7.23
N THR A 74 -4.05 6.32 -7.75
CA THR A 74 -4.80 7.38 -8.43
C THR A 74 -4.01 7.85 -9.65
N ASN A 75 -4.69 8.00 -10.79
CA ASN A 75 -4.08 8.41 -12.07
C ASN A 75 -2.84 7.57 -12.45
N GLY A 76 -2.91 6.25 -12.24
CA GLY A 76 -1.79 5.35 -12.49
C GLY A 76 -0.64 5.44 -11.48
N ILE A 77 -0.71 6.27 -10.44
CA ILE A 77 0.35 6.41 -9.43
C ILE A 77 -0.08 5.76 -8.12
N VAL A 78 0.74 4.86 -7.59
CA VAL A 78 0.48 4.21 -6.30
C VAL A 78 0.72 5.20 -5.17
N ALA A 79 -0.26 5.30 -4.27
CA ALA A 79 -0.23 6.17 -3.11
C ALA A 79 -0.01 5.39 -1.81
N VAL A 80 -0.56 4.17 -1.71
CA VAL A 80 -0.51 3.36 -0.49
C VAL A 80 -0.33 1.89 -0.86
N VAL A 81 0.48 1.15 -0.11
CA VAL A 81 0.53 -0.33 -0.16
C VAL A 81 0.48 -0.96 1.22
N ALA A 82 -0.13 -2.13 1.33
CA ALA A 82 -0.21 -2.92 2.57
C ALA A 82 0.89 -3.98 2.62
N LEU A 83 1.90 -3.80 3.47
CA LEU A 83 3.09 -4.65 3.54
C LEU A 83 3.17 -5.43 4.87
N GLY A 84 3.40 -6.74 4.79
CA GLY A 84 3.57 -7.58 5.97
C GLY A 84 2.27 -7.71 6.77
N THR A 85 2.35 -7.72 8.09
CA THR A 85 1.17 -8.00 8.94
C THR A 85 0.44 -6.74 9.41
N SER A 86 1.14 -5.60 9.46
CA SER A 86 0.65 -4.44 10.22
C SER A 86 0.96 -3.09 9.58
N TRP A 87 1.67 -3.04 8.45
CA TRP A 87 2.28 -1.80 7.98
C TRP A 87 1.64 -1.31 6.68
N LEU A 88 1.25 -0.04 6.67
CA LEU A 88 0.94 0.69 5.46
C LEU A 88 2.17 1.47 5.05
N MET A 89 2.59 1.32 3.80
CA MET A 89 3.54 2.22 3.18
C MET A 89 2.75 3.31 2.48
N VAL A 90 2.90 4.55 2.91
CA VAL A 90 2.24 5.72 2.32
C VAL A 90 3.25 6.59 1.59
N ARG A 91 2.84 7.13 0.44
CA ARG A 91 3.66 8.02 -0.37
C ARG A 91 3.37 9.47 -0.02
N LEU A 92 4.17 10.02 0.89
CA LEU A 92 4.05 11.39 1.38
C LEU A 92 5.44 11.99 1.63
N PRO A 93 5.65 13.29 1.40
CA PRO A 93 6.94 13.94 1.65
C PRO A 93 7.25 14.05 3.15
N GLN A 94 6.22 14.14 4.00
CA GLN A 94 6.35 14.25 5.45
C GLN A 94 5.13 13.61 6.11
N LEU A 95 5.35 12.85 7.17
CA LEU A 95 4.28 12.33 8.03
C LEU A 95 3.98 13.30 9.18
N PRO A 96 2.75 13.29 9.69
CA PRO A 96 2.44 13.82 11.02
C PRO A 96 3.32 13.16 12.11
N ASP A 97 3.74 13.94 13.11
CA ASP A 97 4.66 13.48 14.17
C ASP A 97 4.00 12.51 15.18
N ASP A 98 2.68 12.38 15.13
CA ASP A 98 1.86 11.66 16.11
C ASP A 98 1.37 10.29 15.61
N LEU A 99 2.06 9.73 14.61
CA LEU A 99 1.79 8.40 14.08
C LEU A 99 2.85 7.40 14.54
N GLU A 100 2.39 6.20 14.87
CA GLU A 100 3.24 5.03 15.04
C GLU A 100 3.85 4.68 13.67
N THR A 101 5.18 4.77 13.58
CA THR A 101 5.99 4.54 12.38
C THR A 101 6.94 3.38 12.57
N GLN A 102 7.41 2.80 11.46
CA GLN A 102 8.51 1.85 11.46
C GLN A 102 9.77 2.53 10.91
N ASP A 103 10.94 1.96 11.23
CA ASP A 103 12.21 2.31 10.59
C ASP A 103 12.06 2.47 9.06
N PRO A 104 12.74 3.47 8.47
CA PRO A 104 12.76 3.66 7.03
C PRO A 104 13.13 2.38 6.27
N ILE A 105 12.47 2.13 5.14
CA ILE A 105 12.70 0.94 4.30
C ILE A 105 13.39 1.38 3.00
N PRO A 106 14.73 1.25 2.87
CA PRO A 106 15.41 1.52 1.60
C PRO A 106 15.07 0.48 0.52
N PRO A 107 15.01 0.88 -0.77
CA PRO A 107 15.17 2.25 -1.26
C PRO A 107 13.87 3.07 -1.17
N LEU A 108 12.76 2.51 -0.70
CA LEU A 108 11.46 3.18 -0.71
C LEU A 108 11.47 4.50 0.06
N SER A 109 12.13 4.54 1.22
CA SER A 109 12.28 5.75 2.03
C SER A 109 12.95 6.91 1.29
N ASP A 110 13.95 6.61 0.45
CA ASP A 110 14.68 7.61 -0.34
C ASP A 110 13.81 8.19 -1.48
N HIS A 111 12.67 7.55 -1.73
CA HIS A 111 11.71 7.90 -2.76
C HIS A 111 10.34 8.32 -2.20
N GLY A 112 10.32 8.80 -0.95
CA GLY A 112 9.14 9.43 -0.33
C GLY A 112 8.09 8.44 0.17
N TRP A 113 8.46 7.19 0.41
CA TRP A 113 7.60 6.21 1.06
C TRP A 113 7.92 6.10 2.55
N GLN A 114 6.88 6.10 3.37
CA GLN A 114 7.02 6.03 4.82
C GLN A 114 6.11 4.94 5.38
N ALA A 115 6.62 4.18 6.34
CA ALA A 115 5.93 3.07 6.97
C ALA A 115 5.18 3.53 8.21
N ILE A 116 3.87 3.26 8.26
CA ILE A 116 3.01 3.56 9.40
C ILE A 116 2.26 2.32 9.84
N SER A 117 1.95 2.22 11.13
CA SER A 117 1.08 1.17 11.67
C SER A 117 -0.35 1.34 11.16
N ALA A 118 -0.96 0.28 10.66
CA ALA A 118 -2.36 0.27 10.22
C ALA A 118 -3.35 0.33 11.40
N TRP A 119 -2.85 0.06 12.60
CA TRP A 119 -3.63 -0.12 13.82
C TRP A 119 -3.52 1.06 14.77
N GLN A 120 -2.36 1.74 14.80
CA GLN A 120 -2.09 2.90 15.66
C GLN A 120 -2.49 2.61 17.12
N SER A 121 -1.86 1.61 17.73
CA SER A 121 -2.37 0.98 18.97
C SER A 121 -2.39 1.89 20.20
N GLU A 122 -1.70 3.03 20.15
CA GLU A 122 -1.63 4.01 21.25
C GLU A 122 -2.80 5.00 21.27
N ILE A 123 -3.66 5.01 20.24
CA ILE A 123 -4.80 5.94 20.12
C ILE A 123 -6.15 5.21 19.97
N PRO A 124 -7.27 5.82 20.40
CA PRO A 124 -8.60 5.23 20.25
C PRO A 124 -8.93 4.85 18.80
N THR A 125 -9.52 3.67 18.58
CA THR A 125 -9.73 3.10 17.24
C THR A 125 -10.48 4.02 16.26
N ALA A 126 -11.48 4.77 16.73
CA ALA A 126 -12.23 5.70 15.90
C ALA A 126 -11.35 6.89 15.44
N GLU A 127 -10.52 7.41 16.34
CA GLU A 127 -9.56 8.47 16.06
C GLU A 127 -8.44 7.97 15.14
N ALA A 128 -7.91 6.77 15.39
CA ALA A 128 -6.96 6.10 14.50
C ALA A 128 -7.50 5.98 13.08
N LYS A 129 -8.74 5.50 12.93
CA LYS A 129 -9.38 5.38 11.62
C LYS A 129 -9.50 6.74 10.94
N GLN A 130 -9.99 7.76 11.63
CA GLN A 130 -10.12 9.10 11.07
C GLN A 130 -8.77 9.66 10.58
N ARG A 131 -7.72 9.54 11.39
CA ARG A 131 -6.37 10.02 11.05
C ARG A 131 -5.80 9.27 9.85
N LEU A 132 -5.91 7.94 9.84
CA LEU A 132 -5.43 7.12 8.72
C LEU A 132 -6.21 7.41 7.43
N THR A 133 -7.53 7.61 7.50
CA THR A 133 -8.32 8.02 6.33
C THR A 133 -7.86 9.38 5.79
N GLN A 134 -7.61 10.36 6.66
CA GLN A 134 -7.07 11.65 6.23
C GLN A 134 -5.71 11.50 5.56
N LEU A 135 -4.81 10.70 6.16
CA LEU A 135 -3.48 10.45 5.62
C LEU A 135 -3.51 9.76 4.25
N VAL A 136 -4.42 8.80 4.06
CA VAL A 136 -4.63 8.15 2.75
C VAL A 136 -5.11 9.18 1.73
N ASN A 137 -6.02 10.08 2.09
CA ASN A 137 -6.45 11.17 1.21
C ASN A 137 -5.28 12.10 0.85
N ASP A 138 -4.44 12.45 1.82
CA ASP A 138 -3.26 13.30 1.58
C ASP A 138 -2.26 12.59 0.65
N ALA A 139 -2.03 11.29 0.84
CA ALA A 139 -1.19 10.48 -0.05
C ALA A 139 -1.75 10.44 -1.48
N PHE A 140 -3.07 10.40 -1.64
CA PHE A 140 -3.74 10.50 -2.94
C PHE A 140 -3.54 11.87 -3.58
N HIS A 141 -3.71 12.95 -2.80
CA HIS A 141 -3.45 14.30 -3.29
C HIS A 141 -2.01 14.48 -3.74
N HIS A 142 -1.06 13.95 -2.96
CA HIS A 142 0.35 13.99 -3.31
C HIS A 142 0.65 13.16 -4.55
N ALA A 143 0.14 11.92 -4.65
CA ALA A 143 0.32 11.07 -5.82
C ALA A 143 -0.16 11.76 -7.10
N ARG A 144 -1.29 12.48 -7.06
CA ARG A 144 -1.77 13.28 -8.21
C ARG A 144 -0.82 14.41 -8.60
N SER A 145 -0.16 15.05 -7.65
CA SER A 145 0.82 16.11 -7.94
C SER A 145 2.10 15.60 -8.61
N LEU A 146 2.43 14.31 -8.48
CA LEU A 146 3.59 13.69 -9.14
C LEU A 146 3.38 13.41 -10.63
N ASN A 147 2.16 13.63 -11.14
CA ASN A 147 1.83 13.51 -12.55
C ASN A 147 1.95 14.84 -13.33
N GLN A 148 2.50 15.89 -12.69
CA GLN A 148 2.65 17.24 -13.27
C GLN A 148 4.04 17.46 -13.86
#